data_AF-A0A2V9KUJ9-F1
#
_entry.id   AF-A0A2V9KUJ9-F1
#
_cell.length_a   1.000
_cell.length_b   1.000
_cell.length_c   1.000
_cell.angle_alpha   90.00
_cell.angle_beta   90.00
_cell.angle_gamma   90.00
#
_symmetry.space_group_name_H-M   'P 1'
#
loop_
_entity.id
_entity.type
_entity.pdbx_description
1 polymer ?
#
loop_
_entity_poly.entity_id
_entity_poly.type
_entity_poly.pdbx_seq_one_letter_code
_entity_poly.pdbx_strand_id
1 'polypeptide(L)'
;FEPQDANLKQWTPKELPPEASQQVRALTTFLMGSVSSQYPERYFYLPPGQKKDMQEGWWIVKKYNCMGCHQFTLDQESVLMTLPVYQTPDGKGQLPPRLVTEGARVGPEWLARFLANPALSEKEPDRDGVRGYLKVRMPTFNFSPIEIQKLVRFFQALSAQPIPYIPPRLEPLTTQETAMARALFTSKGAPCLKCHAIGVPAHDKYASAPNFLLAQDRLKPDWVTHWILDPAMIDPGTAMPSGLFKEAQDHWVFNGPTPPIFKGYEGDQANLLMRYLFELTPAEQQRLIQMSGGSLNPAPSKASSEWRAKPQPKSRRALVGTLLQAH
;
A
#
# COMPACT_ATOMS: atom_id res chain seq x y z
N PHE A 1 -46.60 -10.04 7.94
CA PHE A 1 -47.35 -8.83 8.31
C PHE A 1 -48.55 -8.73 7.41
N GLU A 2 -49.67 -9.34 7.81
CA GLU A 2 -50.96 -9.08 7.18
C GLU A 2 -51.58 -7.85 7.87
N PRO A 3 -52.11 -6.88 7.13
CA PRO A 3 -52.77 -5.74 7.74
C PRO A 3 -54.15 -6.18 8.27
N GLN A 4 -54.30 -6.17 9.59
CA GLN A 4 -55.59 -6.23 10.26
C GLN A 4 -56.19 -4.82 10.30
N ASP A 5 -56.98 -4.47 9.29
CA ASP A 5 -58.07 -3.48 9.44
C ASP A 5 -58.95 -3.49 8.17
N ALA A 6 -60.20 -3.94 8.32
CA ALA A 6 -61.17 -4.06 7.23
C ALA A 6 -61.87 -2.74 6.85
N ASN A 7 -61.27 -1.59 7.18
CA ASN A 7 -61.81 -0.25 6.90
C ASN A 7 -60.76 0.71 6.32
N LEU A 8 -59.90 0.20 5.43
CA LEU A 8 -59.05 1.05 4.61
C LEU A 8 -59.93 1.74 3.56
N LYS A 9 -60.22 3.04 3.75
CA LYS A 9 -60.74 3.91 2.69
C LYS A 9 -59.90 3.68 1.43
N GLN A 10 -60.55 3.32 0.32
CA GLN A 10 -59.88 3.30 -0.98
C GLN A 10 -59.36 4.70 -1.27
N TRP A 11 -58.05 4.88 -1.06
CA TRP A 11 -57.37 6.13 -1.36
C TRP A 11 -57.52 6.41 -2.85
N THR A 12 -58.03 7.60 -3.19
CA THR A 12 -58.10 8.06 -4.58
C THR A 12 -57.17 9.26 -4.76
N PRO A 13 -56.41 9.35 -5.87
CA PRO A 13 -55.44 10.44 -6.09
C PRO A 13 -56.02 11.86 -6.06
N LYS A 14 -57.35 12.01 -6.04
CA LYS A 14 -58.05 13.31 -6.03
C LYS A 14 -58.07 14.00 -4.66
N GLU A 15 -57.65 13.32 -3.59
CA GLU A 15 -57.73 13.84 -2.21
C GLU A 15 -56.41 14.48 -1.72
N LEU A 16 -55.37 14.53 -2.56
CA LEU A 16 -54.09 15.13 -2.17
C LEU A 16 -54.13 16.66 -2.23
N PRO A 17 -53.62 17.37 -1.20
CA PRO A 17 -53.34 18.79 -1.29
C PRO A 17 -52.47 19.13 -2.52
N PRO A 18 -52.58 20.34 -3.10
CA PRO A 18 -51.85 20.71 -4.32
C PRO A 18 -50.33 20.48 -4.23
N GLU A 19 -49.73 20.79 -3.08
CA GLU A 19 -48.30 20.59 -2.82
C GLU A 19 -47.91 19.10 -2.80
N ALA A 20 -48.72 18.25 -2.16
CA ALA A 20 -48.51 16.81 -2.14
C ALA A 20 -48.69 16.20 -3.55
N SER A 21 -49.65 16.69 -4.34
CA SER A 21 -49.82 16.30 -5.75
C SER A 21 -48.60 16.66 -6.60
N GLN A 22 -47.99 17.81 -6.35
CA GLN A 22 -46.76 18.24 -7.03
C GLN A 22 -45.57 17.37 -6.63
N GLN A 23 -45.40 17.05 -5.35
CA GLN A 23 -44.35 16.15 -4.86
C GLN A 23 -44.49 14.74 -5.42
N VAL A 24 -45.71 14.18 -5.44
CA VAL A 24 -45.99 12.88 -6.06
C VAL A 24 -45.63 12.91 -7.54
N ARG A 25 -46.06 13.94 -8.28
CA ARG A 25 -45.71 14.08 -9.70
C ARG A 25 -44.20 14.21 -9.92
N ALA A 26 -43.50 14.96 -9.08
CA ALA A 26 -42.05 15.10 -9.16
C ALA A 26 -41.34 13.76 -8.91
N LEU A 27 -41.75 13.03 -7.87
CA LEU A 27 -41.22 11.70 -7.56
C LEU A 27 -41.52 10.69 -8.68
N THR A 28 -42.75 10.65 -9.18
CA THR A 28 -43.13 9.81 -10.32
C THR A 28 -42.30 10.16 -11.56
N THR A 29 -42.11 11.44 -11.85
CA THR A 29 -41.27 11.89 -12.98
C THR A 29 -39.82 11.46 -12.80
N PHE A 30 -39.27 11.59 -11.60
CA PHE A 30 -37.92 11.12 -11.28
C PHE A 30 -37.79 9.59 -11.43
N LEU A 31 -38.74 8.83 -10.90
CA LEU A 31 -38.73 7.36 -10.97
C LEU A 31 -38.92 6.86 -12.41
N MET A 32 -39.86 7.45 -13.17
CA MET A 32 -40.07 7.13 -14.59
C MET A 32 -38.91 7.62 -15.47
N GLY A 33 -38.23 8.69 -15.07
CA GLY A 33 -37.05 9.22 -15.75
C GLY A 33 -35.76 8.48 -15.38
N SER A 34 -35.76 7.71 -14.29
CA SER A 34 -34.64 6.85 -13.86
C SER A 34 -34.58 5.55 -14.67
N VAL A 35 -34.72 5.68 -15.99
CA VAL A 35 -34.50 4.59 -16.95
C VAL A 35 -33.01 4.49 -17.25
N SER A 36 -32.54 3.26 -17.47
CA SER A 36 -31.22 3.02 -18.02
C SER A 36 -31.18 3.54 -19.46
N SER A 37 -30.42 4.61 -19.69
CA SER A 37 -30.20 5.15 -21.02
C SER A 37 -29.49 4.09 -21.87
N GLN A 38 -30.19 3.48 -22.83
CA GLN A 38 -29.59 2.52 -23.76
C GLN A 38 -28.87 3.28 -24.87
N TYR A 39 -27.62 3.69 -24.61
CA TYR A 39 -26.75 4.21 -25.66
C TYR A 39 -26.22 3.06 -26.53
N PRO A 40 -26.14 3.21 -27.86
CA PRO A 40 -25.44 2.25 -28.71
C PRO A 40 -23.98 2.04 -28.30
N GLU A 41 -23.47 0.81 -28.43
CA GLU A 41 -22.09 0.44 -28.05
C GLU A 41 -21.02 1.37 -28.66
N ARG A 42 -21.24 1.87 -29.87
CA ARG A 42 -20.33 2.80 -30.58
C ARG A 42 -20.02 4.10 -29.83
N TYR A 43 -20.85 4.48 -28.85
CA TYR A 43 -20.61 5.67 -28.03
C TYR A 43 -19.75 5.37 -26.81
N PHE A 44 -19.51 4.09 -26.49
CA PHE A 44 -18.65 3.69 -25.39
C PHE A 44 -17.24 3.42 -25.89
N TYR A 45 -16.26 3.98 -25.18
CA TYR A 45 -14.87 3.58 -25.35
C TYR A 45 -14.65 2.24 -24.63
N LEU A 46 -14.51 1.17 -25.40
CA LEU A 46 -14.30 -0.20 -24.92
C LEU A 46 -12.89 -0.67 -25.33
N PRO A 47 -11.83 -0.25 -24.62
CA PRO A 47 -10.48 -0.62 -24.99
C PRO A 47 -10.21 -2.12 -24.80
N PRO A 48 -9.32 -2.73 -25.59
CA PRO A 48 -8.84 -4.09 -25.36
C PRO A 48 -7.66 -4.15 -24.38
N GLY A 49 -7.34 -5.35 -23.90
CA GLY A 49 -6.13 -5.64 -23.11
C GLY A 49 -6.04 -4.87 -21.78
N GLN A 50 -4.83 -4.46 -21.40
CA GLN A 50 -4.58 -3.78 -20.12
C GLN A 50 -5.37 -2.49 -19.94
N LYS A 51 -5.68 -1.76 -21.02
CA LYS A 51 -6.51 -0.55 -20.95
C LYS A 51 -7.94 -0.88 -20.51
N LYS A 52 -8.47 -2.06 -20.86
CA LYS A 52 -9.74 -2.58 -20.33
C LYS A 52 -9.66 -2.80 -18.84
N ASP A 53 -8.60 -3.49 -18.39
CA ASP A 53 -8.39 -3.81 -16.97
C ASP A 53 -8.29 -2.53 -16.12
N MET A 54 -7.58 -1.51 -16.62
CA MET A 54 -7.53 -0.18 -16.01
C MET A 54 -8.92 0.46 -15.92
N GLN A 55 -9.69 0.47 -17.01
CA GLN A 55 -11.03 1.08 -17.03
C GLN A 55 -11.99 0.36 -16.07
N GLU A 56 -12.02 -0.97 -16.10
CA GLU A 56 -12.90 -1.79 -15.26
C GLU A 56 -12.58 -1.64 -13.76
N GLY A 57 -11.30 -1.62 -13.39
CA GLY A 57 -10.92 -1.40 -12.00
C GLY A 57 -11.25 0.01 -11.51
N TRP A 58 -11.12 1.04 -12.35
CA TRP A 58 -11.53 2.41 -11.98
C TRP A 58 -13.02 2.52 -11.64
N TRP A 59 -13.89 1.74 -12.29
CA TRP A 59 -15.30 1.70 -11.92
C TRP A 59 -15.50 1.16 -10.50
N ILE A 60 -14.76 0.12 -10.11
CA ILE A 60 -14.83 -0.46 -8.77
C ILE A 60 -14.23 0.50 -7.74
N VAL A 61 -13.07 1.09 -8.02
CA VAL A 61 -12.40 2.08 -7.16
C VAL A 61 -13.33 3.25 -6.84
N LYS A 62 -14.08 3.73 -7.83
CA LYS A 62 -15.08 4.80 -7.65
C LYS A 62 -16.31 4.31 -6.88
N LYS A 63 -16.85 3.14 -7.22
CA LYS A 63 -18.02 2.54 -6.56
C LYS A 63 -17.83 2.41 -5.05
N TYR A 64 -16.64 1.98 -4.61
CA TYR A 64 -16.32 1.76 -3.20
C TYR A 64 -15.54 2.91 -2.55
N ASN A 65 -15.37 4.03 -3.25
CA ASN A 65 -14.67 5.22 -2.80
C ASN A 65 -13.26 4.93 -2.22
N CYS A 66 -12.48 4.07 -2.86
CA CYS A 66 -11.15 3.70 -2.34
C CYS A 66 -10.22 4.92 -2.24
N MET A 67 -10.42 5.92 -3.12
CA MET A 67 -9.68 7.20 -3.12
C MET A 67 -9.96 8.08 -1.89
N GLY A 68 -11.04 7.83 -1.15
CA GLY A 68 -11.30 8.53 0.11
C GLY A 68 -10.24 8.23 1.18
N CYS A 69 -9.62 7.05 1.10
CA CYS A 69 -8.60 6.59 2.04
C CYS A 69 -7.21 6.46 1.38
N HIS A 70 -7.14 5.90 0.18
CA HIS A 70 -5.90 5.57 -0.52
C HIS A 70 -5.54 6.59 -1.59
N GLN A 71 -4.25 6.80 -1.81
CA GLN A 71 -3.73 7.56 -2.95
C GLN A 71 -3.43 6.61 -4.11
N PHE A 72 -3.88 6.96 -5.33
CA PHE A 72 -3.59 6.24 -6.58
C PHE A 72 -2.59 6.98 -7.47
N THR A 73 -2.34 8.26 -7.19
CA THR A 73 -1.24 9.06 -7.75
C THR A 73 -0.48 9.74 -6.61
N LEU A 74 0.73 10.25 -6.88
CA LEU A 74 1.58 10.87 -5.86
C LEU A 74 1.06 12.25 -5.41
N ASP A 75 0.37 12.94 -6.31
CA ASP A 75 -0.19 14.29 -6.13
C ASP A 75 -1.65 14.28 -5.65
N GLN A 76 -2.27 13.11 -5.51
CA GLN A 76 -3.65 12.96 -5.03
C GLN A 76 -3.69 12.94 -3.51
N GLU A 77 -4.30 13.93 -2.87
CA GLU A 77 -4.69 13.83 -1.46
C GLU A 77 -5.96 12.98 -1.28
N SER A 78 -5.98 12.12 -0.26
CA SER A 78 -7.21 11.44 0.17
C SER A 78 -7.88 12.23 1.29
N VAL A 79 -9.21 12.09 1.43
CA VAL A 79 -9.97 12.76 2.50
C VAL A 79 -9.43 12.40 3.88
N LEU A 80 -8.97 11.16 4.05
CA LEU A 80 -8.40 10.71 5.31
C LEU A 80 -7.14 11.50 5.70
N MET A 81 -6.28 11.85 4.73
CA MET A 81 -5.05 12.61 4.98
C MET A 81 -5.33 14.01 5.51
N THR A 82 -6.47 14.61 5.15
CA THR A 82 -6.82 15.97 5.57
C THR A 82 -7.37 16.03 6.98
N LEU A 83 -7.68 14.90 7.63
CA LEU A 83 -8.22 14.91 8.99
C LEU A 83 -7.12 15.26 10.02
N PRO A 84 -7.41 16.10 11.03
CA PRO A 84 -6.40 16.58 11.99
C PRO A 84 -5.60 15.48 12.68
N VAL A 85 -6.23 14.33 12.97
CA VAL A 85 -5.57 13.19 13.64
C VAL A 85 -4.40 12.62 12.83
N TYR A 86 -4.45 12.68 11.50
CA TYR A 86 -3.42 12.15 10.60
C TYR A 86 -2.37 13.19 10.17
N GLN A 87 -2.52 14.45 10.58
CA GLN A 87 -1.54 15.50 10.29
C GLN A 87 -0.39 15.56 11.29
N THR A 88 -0.51 14.85 12.41
CA THR A 88 0.55 14.71 13.43
C THR A 88 1.64 13.73 13.00
N PRO A 89 2.88 13.82 13.52
CA PRO A 89 3.95 12.85 13.20
C PRO A 89 3.54 11.40 13.41
N ASP A 90 2.89 11.09 14.55
CA ASP A 90 2.40 9.75 14.86
C ASP A 90 1.20 9.36 13.97
N GLY A 91 0.33 10.33 13.68
CA GLY A 91 -0.83 10.16 12.81
C GLY A 91 -0.46 9.79 11.38
N LYS A 92 0.60 10.37 10.82
CA LYS A 92 1.04 10.05 9.45
C LYS A 92 1.40 8.57 9.28
N GLY A 93 1.99 7.95 10.29
CA GLY A 93 2.28 6.50 10.30
C GLY A 93 1.03 5.61 10.33
N GLN A 94 -0.13 6.19 10.66
CA GLN A 94 -1.42 5.50 10.73
C GLN A 94 -2.20 5.56 9.41
N LEU A 95 -1.65 6.16 8.35
CA LEU A 95 -2.32 6.26 7.06
C LEU A 95 -2.32 4.92 6.29
N PRO A 96 -3.38 4.64 5.49
CA PRO A 96 -3.41 3.55 4.53
C PRO A 96 -2.25 3.64 3.52
N PRO A 97 -1.84 2.52 2.91
CA PRO A 97 -0.76 2.56 1.93
C PRO A 97 -1.19 3.31 0.66
N ARG A 98 -0.21 3.96 0.01
CA ARG A 98 -0.32 4.42 -1.37
C ARG A 98 -0.38 3.20 -2.30
N LEU A 99 -1.29 3.25 -3.27
CA LEU A 99 -1.58 2.13 -4.19
C LEU A 99 -0.99 2.32 -5.59
N VAL A 100 -0.21 3.40 -5.80
CA VAL A 100 0.44 3.76 -7.09
C VAL A 100 1.18 2.58 -7.72
N THR A 101 1.92 1.82 -6.91
CA THR A 101 2.75 0.68 -7.36
C THR A 101 2.26 -0.65 -6.81
N GLU A 102 0.98 -0.78 -6.43
CA GLU A 102 0.50 -1.96 -5.71
C GLU A 102 0.67 -3.25 -6.54
N GLY A 103 0.43 -3.19 -7.85
CA GLY A 103 0.61 -4.35 -8.73
C GLY A 103 2.06 -4.81 -8.83
N ALA A 104 3.04 -3.90 -8.74
CA ALA A 104 4.45 -4.24 -8.65
C ALA A 104 4.84 -4.73 -7.24
N ARG A 105 4.17 -4.26 -6.20
CA ARG A 105 4.48 -4.54 -4.79
C ARG A 105 4.14 -5.96 -4.38
N VAL A 106 2.90 -6.39 -4.66
CA VAL A 106 2.34 -7.61 -4.08
C VAL A 106 2.02 -8.68 -5.10
N GLY A 107 2.01 -9.95 -4.66
CA GLY A 107 1.55 -11.06 -5.47
C GLY A 107 0.03 -10.99 -5.75
N PRO A 108 -0.44 -11.37 -6.96
CA PRO A 108 -1.87 -11.29 -7.30
C PRO A 108 -2.75 -12.22 -6.46
N GLU A 109 -2.25 -13.41 -6.10
CA GLU A 109 -2.98 -14.36 -5.23
C GLU A 109 -3.14 -13.82 -3.81
N TRP A 110 -2.06 -13.25 -3.25
CA TRP A 110 -2.11 -12.57 -1.97
C TRP A 110 -3.08 -11.38 -2.00
N LEU A 111 -3.03 -10.56 -3.06
CA LEU A 111 -3.92 -9.41 -3.19
C LEU A 111 -5.38 -9.83 -3.28
N ALA A 112 -5.68 -10.90 -4.02
CA ALA A 112 -7.03 -11.46 -4.10
C ALA A 112 -7.54 -11.90 -2.72
N ARG A 113 -6.71 -12.60 -1.94
CA ARG A 113 -7.02 -13.01 -0.56
C ARG A 113 -7.22 -11.82 0.37
N PHE A 114 -6.36 -10.80 0.29
CA PHE A 114 -6.47 -9.59 1.10
C PHE A 114 -7.73 -8.79 0.77
N LEU A 115 -8.10 -8.65 -0.50
CA LEU A 115 -9.34 -7.98 -0.91
C LEU A 115 -10.59 -8.73 -0.45
N ALA A 116 -10.53 -10.06 -0.37
CA ALA A 116 -11.62 -10.87 0.18
C ALA A 116 -11.77 -10.70 1.70
N ASN A 117 -10.65 -10.67 2.44
CA ASN A 117 -10.61 -10.49 3.89
C ASN A 117 -9.38 -9.65 4.31
N PRO A 118 -9.54 -8.32 4.48
CA PRO A 118 -8.43 -7.44 4.87
C PRO A 118 -7.85 -7.73 6.27
N ALA A 119 -8.60 -8.42 7.13
CA ALA A 119 -8.12 -8.82 8.45
C ALA A 119 -7.14 -10.00 8.42
N LEU A 120 -7.12 -10.76 7.30
CA LEU A 120 -6.33 -11.98 7.13
C LEU A 120 -6.53 -12.97 8.30
N SER A 121 -7.73 -12.97 8.88
CA SER A 121 -8.11 -13.79 10.03
C SER A 121 -9.63 -14.00 10.02
N GLU A 122 -10.04 -15.25 10.18
CA GLU A 122 -11.46 -15.60 10.38
C GLU A 122 -11.89 -15.43 11.83
N LYS A 123 -10.94 -15.39 12.77
CA LYS A 123 -11.21 -15.30 14.21
C LYS A 123 -11.26 -13.85 14.71
N GLU A 124 -10.57 -12.97 14.01
CA GLU A 124 -10.39 -11.57 14.38
C GLU A 124 -10.71 -10.70 13.16
N PRO A 125 -11.99 -10.56 12.77
CA PRO A 125 -12.38 -9.79 11.59
C PRO A 125 -12.15 -8.28 11.76
N ASP A 126 -12.05 -7.82 13.01
CA ASP A 126 -11.92 -6.43 13.39
C ASP A 126 -10.46 -5.99 13.54
N ARG A 127 -9.61 -6.26 12.54
CA ARG A 127 -8.22 -5.78 12.52
C ARG A 127 -7.67 -5.57 11.11
N ASP A 128 -6.49 -4.94 11.04
CA ASP A 128 -5.67 -4.95 9.82
C ASP A 128 -4.77 -6.20 9.84
N GLY A 129 -4.80 -6.97 8.74
CA GLY A 129 -4.06 -8.21 8.57
C GLY A 129 -2.54 -8.04 8.45
N VAL A 130 -2.07 -6.86 8.02
CA VAL A 130 -0.67 -6.58 7.66
C VAL A 130 0.01 -5.69 8.70
N ARG A 131 -0.70 -4.65 9.16
CA ARG A 131 -0.26 -3.66 10.14
C ARG A 131 -1.28 -3.62 11.28
N GLY A 132 -1.29 -4.66 12.12
CA GLY A 132 -2.26 -4.80 13.21
C GLY A 132 -2.25 -3.68 14.26
N TYR A 133 -1.21 -2.83 14.27
CA TYR A 133 -1.10 -1.62 15.08
C TYR A 133 -1.83 -0.40 14.50
N LEU A 134 -2.42 -0.50 13.31
CA LEU A 134 -3.22 0.57 12.72
C LEU A 134 -4.58 0.72 13.41
N LYS A 135 -4.96 1.98 13.62
CA LYS A 135 -6.31 2.33 14.07
C LYS A 135 -7.30 2.44 12.91
N VAL A 136 -6.84 2.96 11.75
CA VAL A 136 -7.64 2.96 10.53
C VAL A 136 -7.71 1.54 9.96
N ARG A 137 -8.87 1.17 9.41
CA ARG A 137 -9.08 -0.16 8.83
C ARG A 137 -9.65 -0.03 7.43
N MET A 138 -9.26 -0.95 6.55
CA MET A 138 -9.92 -1.16 5.28
C MET A 138 -11.24 -1.91 5.52
N PRO A 139 -12.40 -1.39 5.08
CA PRO A 139 -13.67 -2.10 5.24
C PRO A 139 -13.71 -3.42 4.45
N THR A 140 -14.44 -4.40 4.96
CA THR A 140 -14.79 -5.60 4.21
C THR A 140 -15.96 -5.29 3.29
N PHE A 141 -15.66 -5.10 2.00
CA PHE A 141 -16.66 -4.69 0.99
C PHE A 141 -17.49 -5.84 0.42
N ASN A 142 -17.21 -7.09 0.82
CA ASN A 142 -17.83 -8.31 0.27
C ASN A 142 -17.79 -8.33 -1.26
N PHE A 143 -16.63 -8.03 -1.84
CA PHE A 143 -16.44 -8.06 -3.28
C PHE A 143 -16.81 -9.43 -3.86
N SER A 144 -17.50 -9.42 -5.00
CA SER A 144 -17.68 -10.65 -5.76
C SER A 144 -16.33 -11.18 -6.28
N PRO A 145 -16.19 -12.50 -6.55
CA PRO A 145 -14.97 -13.04 -7.14
C PRO A 145 -14.55 -12.33 -8.45
N ILE A 146 -15.52 -11.86 -9.23
CA ILE A 146 -15.29 -11.09 -10.46
C ILE A 146 -14.71 -9.70 -10.15
N GLU A 147 -15.24 -9.00 -9.14
CA GLU A 147 -14.69 -7.69 -8.74
C GLU A 147 -13.26 -7.82 -8.20
N ILE A 148 -12.98 -8.87 -7.41
CA ILE A 148 -11.63 -9.16 -6.93
C ILE A 148 -10.68 -9.38 -8.11
N GLN A 149 -11.08 -10.22 -9.08
CA GLN A 149 -10.27 -10.47 -10.27
C GLN A 149 -9.99 -9.18 -11.06
N LYS A 150 -11.01 -8.33 -11.24
CA LYS A 150 -10.87 -7.04 -11.92
C LYS A 150 -9.93 -6.10 -11.19
N LEU A 151 -10.01 -6.01 -9.86
CA LEU A 151 -9.10 -5.20 -9.05
C LEU A 151 -7.66 -5.69 -9.12
N VAL A 152 -7.44 -7.02 -9.06
CA VAL A 152 -6.09 -7.60 -9.21
C VAL A 152 -5.49 -7.26 -10.57
N ARG A 153 -6.25 -7.49 -11.66
CA ARG A 153 -5.81 -7.16 -13.02
C ARG A 153 -5.59 -5.66 -13.21
N PHE A 154 -6.43 -4.83 -12.59
CA PHE A 154 -6.28 -3.38 -12.58
C PHE A 154 -4.95 -2.94 -11.97
N PHE A 155 -4.59 -3.42 -10.78
CA PHE A 155 -3.32 -3.07 -10.16
C PHE A 155 -2.12 -3.61 -10.96
N GLN A 156 -2.21 -4.83 -11.51
CA GLN A 156 -1.19 -5.35 -12.42
C GLN A 156 -1.02 -4.45 -13.66
N ALA A 157 -2.13 -4.04 -14.29
CA ALA A 157 -2.11 -3.16 -15.45
C ALA A 157 -1.54 -1.78 -15.12
N LEU A 158 -1.95 -1.16 -14.01
CA LEU A 158 -1.41 0.12 -13.53
C LEU A 158 0.11 0.10 -13.35
N SER A 159 0.65 -1.03 -12.89
CA SER A 159 2.08 -1.23 -12.68
C SER A 159 2.80 -1.91 -13.85
N ALA A 160 2.17 -1.97 -15.03
CA ALA A 160 2.69 -2.62 -16.25
C ALA A 160 3.23 -4.04 -16.02
N GLN A 161 2.59 -4.80 -15.13
CA GLN A 161 3.00 -6.14 -14.75
C GLN A 161 2.48 -7.19 -15.73
N PRO A 162 3.22 -8.30 -15.93
CA PRO A 162 2.74 -9.41 -16.74
C PRO A 162 1.50 -10.06 -16.12
N ILE A 163 0.59 -10.52 -16.99
CA ILE A 163 -0.63 -11.25 -16.64
C ILE A 163 -0.68 -12.49 -17.55
N PRO A 164 -0.51 -13.72 -17.02
CA PRO A 164 -0.36 -14.07 -15.61
C PRO A 164 1.02 -13.68 -15.04
N TYR A 165 1.08 -13.49 -13.72
CA TYR A 165 2.34 -13.35 -12.99
C TYR A 165 2.90 -14.73 -12.68
N ILE A 166 4.18 -14.93 -12.97
CA ILE A 166 4.92 -16.15 -12.63
C ILE A 166 5.98 -15.74 -11.60
N PRO A 167 5.90 -16.22 -10.34
CA PRO A 167 6.91 -15.92 -9.34
C PRO A 167 8.29 -16.40 -9.79
N PRO A 168 9.35 -15.59 -9.65
CA PRO A 168 10.69 -16.04 -9.95
C PRO A 168 11.12 -17.11 -8.93
N ARG A 169 11.89 -18.09 -9.39
CA ARG A 169 12.53 -19.05 -8.49
C ARG A 169 13.72 -18.38 -7.82
N LEU A 170 13.71 -18.31 -6.50
CA LEU A 170 14.84 -17.83 -5.71
C LEU A 170 15.75 -19.00 -5.36
N GLU A 171 17.07 -18.78 -5.48
CA GLU A 171 18.05 -19.76 -5.02
C GLU A 171 18.06 -19.81 -3.48
N PRO A 172 18.04 -21.00 -2.85
CA PRO A 172 18.08 -21.12 -1.39
C PRO A 172 19.38 -20.57 -0.81
N LEU A 173 19.32 -19.92 0.35
CA LEU A 173 20.51 -19.44 1.05
C LEU A 173 21.38 -20.60 1.53
N THR A 174 22.68 -20.49 1.31
CA THR A 174 23.65 -21.34 2.01
C THR A 174 23.72 -20.99 3.50
N THR A 175 24.21 -21.91 4.33
CA THR A 175 24.39 -21.64 5.77
C THR A 175 25.26 -20.40 6.05
N GLN A 176 26.27 -20.17 5.21
CA GLN A 176 27.13 -19.00 5.30
C GLN A 176 26.37 -17.72 4.95
N GLU A 177 25.61 -17.73 3.84
CA GLU A 177 24.76 -16.60 3.44
C GLU A 177 23.71 -16.27 4.49
N THR A 178 23.02 -17.26 5.08
CA THR A 178 22.09 -17.04 6.18
C THR A 178 22.78 -16.36 7.37
N ALA A 179 23.99 -16.79 7.73
CA ALA A 179 24.74 -16.18 8.83
C ALA A 179 25.17 -14.73 8.52
N MET A 180 25.59 -14.45 7.28
CA MET A 180 25.92 -13.10 6.83
C MET A 180 24.68 -12.18 6.86
N ALA A 181 23.57 -12.61 6.26
CA ALA A 181 22.33 -11.85 6.24
C ALA A 181 21.81 -11.57 7.65
N ARG A 182 21.79 -12.57 8.53
CA ARG A 182 21.43 -12.43 9.96
C ARG A 182 22.28 -11.37 10.67
N ALA A 183 23.60 -11.43 10.46
CA ALA A 183 24.54 -10.48 11.09
C ALA A 183 24.32 -9.05 10.58
N LEU A 184 24.01 -8.87 9.30
CA LEU A 184 23.68 -7.57 8.73
C LEU A 184 22.33 -7.03 9.24
N PHE A 185 21.31 -7.89 9.26
CA PHE A 185 19.94 -7.57 9.69
C PHE A 185 19.84 -7.11 11.15
N THR A 186 20.76 -7.56 12.01
CA THR A 186 20.86 -7.16 13.42
C THR A 186 22.01 -6.18 13.69
N SER A 187 22.66 -5.70 12.63
CA SER A 187 23.81 -4.79 12.77
C SER A 187 23.39 -3.42 13.28
N LYS A 188 24.34 -2.68 13.85
CA LYS A 188 24.12 -1.27 14.25
C LYS A 188 23.82 -0.36 13.05
N GLY A 189 24.32 -0.71 11.86
CA GLY A 189 24.13 0.06 10.63
C GLY A 189 22.75 -0.15 9.99
N ALA A 190 22.14 -1.31 10.19
CA ALA A 190 20.82 -1.66 9.67
C ALA A 190 19.98 -2.41 10.73
N PRO A 191 19.52 -1.73 11.80
CA PRO A 191 18.76 -2.38 12.85
C PRO A 191 17.28 -2.56 12.45
N CYS A 192 17.01 -3.49 11.53
CA CYS A 192 15.70 -3.66 10.87
C CYS A 192 14.54 -3.82 11.87
N LEU A 193 14.77 -4.56 12.97
CA LEU A 193 13.76 -4.82 14.00
C LEU A 193 13.42 -3.62 14.87
N LYS A 194 14.11 -2.48 14.75
CA LYS A 194 13.72 -1.28 15.52
C LYS A 194 12.44 -0.63 14.99
N CYS A 195 12.14 -0.81 13.71
CA CYS A 195 11.02 -0.14 13.03
C CYS A 195 9.96 -1.12 12.54
N HIS A 196 10.35 -2.35 12.20
CA HIS A 196 9.44 -3.38 11.72
C HIS A 196 8.79 -4.14 12.86
N ALA A 197 7.48 -4.38 12.75
CA ALA A 197 6.75 -5.20 13.69
C ALA A 197 7.34 -6.61 13.82
N ILE A 198 7.22 -7.19 15.01
CA ILE A 198 7.77 -8.51 15.36
C ILE A 198 6.72 -9.43 15.99
N GLY A 199 5.44 -9.01 16.05
CA GLY A 199 4.38 -9.77 16.70
C GLY A 199 4.39 -9.66 18.22
N VAL A 200 5.11 -8.66 18.77
CA VAL A 200 5.14 -8.37 20.21
C VAL A 200 4.38 -7.07 20.42
N PRO A 201 3.18 -7.08 21.05
CA PRO A 201 2.32 -5.90 21.13
C PRO A 201 2.98 -4.64 21.73
N ALA A 202 3.88 -4.81 22.71
CA ALA A 202 4.60 -3.70 23.33
C ALA A 202 5.56 -2.98 22.36
N HIS A 203 6.17 -3.73 21.43
CA HIS A 203 7.02 -3.19 20.38
C HIS A 203 6.17 -2.68 19.21
N ASP A 204 5.24 -3.51 18.73
CA ASP A 204 4.46 -3.26 17.52
C ASP A 204 3.58 -2.01 17.62
N LYS A 205 3.20 -1.57 18.83
CA LYS A 205 2.50 -0.29 19.06
C LYS A 205 3.23 0.93 18.46
N TYR A 206 4.55 0.86 18.33
CA TYR A 206 5.39 1.93 17.80
C TYR A 206 6.07 1.54 16.49
N ALA A 207 5.74 0.37 15.93
CA ALA A 207 6.27 -0.04 14.64
C ALA A 207 5.76 0.89 13.53
N SER A 208 6.64 1.20 12.60
CA SER A 208 6.34 2.00 11.41
C SER A 208 6.30 1.15 10.14
N ALA A 209 6.60 -0.14 10.24
CA ALA A 209 6.63 -1.05 9.11
C ALA A 209 6.04 -2.45 9.44
N PRO A 210 5.54 -3.19 8.44
CA PRO A 210 4.96 -4.52 8.67
C PRO A 210 5.97 -5.55 9.14
N ASN A 211 5.46 -6.66 9.69
CA ASN A 211 6.27 -7.80 10.09
C ASN A 211 6.83 -8.52 8.85
N PHE A 212 8.13 -8.83 8.87
CA PHE A 212 8.84 -9.51 7.79
C PHE A 212 8.36 -10.95 7.52
N LEU A 213 7.71 -11.61 8.48
CA LEU A 213 7.08 -12.93 8.26
C LEU A 213 6.00 -12.90 7.17
N LEU A 214 5.48 -11.72 6.84
CA LEU A 214 4.53 -11.55 5.74
C LEU A 214 5.22 -11.44 4.38
N ALA A 215 6.54 -11.21 4.32
CA ALA A 215 7.23 -10.83 3.09
C ALA A 215 7.11 -11.90 1.99
N GLN A 216 7.38 -13.16 2.31
CA GLN A 216 7.38 -14.26 1.34
C GLN A 216 6.02 -14.46 0.65
N ASP A 217 4.93 -14.42 1.42
CA ASP A 217 3.56 -14.62 0.91
C ASP A 217 3.03 -13.35 0.20
N ARG A 218 3.43 -12.17 0.67
CA ARG A 218 2.86 -10.89 0.22
C ARG A 218 3.61 -10.24 -0.93
N LEU A 219 4.93 -10.16 -0.84
CA LEU A 219 5.74 -9.24 -1.65
C LEU A 219 6.36 -9.92 -2.87
N LYS A 220 6.57 -9.17 -3.94
CA LYS A 220 7.35 -9.62 -5.09
C LYS A 220 8.85 -9.36 -4.84
N PRO A 221 9.75 -10.33 -5.15
CA PRO A 221 11.19 -10.18 -4.94
C PRO A 221 11.79 -8.92 -5.56
N ASP A 222 11.51 -8.65 -6.84
CA ASP A 222 12.04 -7.49 -7.55
C ASP A 222 11.63 -6.17 -6.90
N TRP A 223 10.40 -6.09 -6.39
CA TRP A 223 9.94 -4.91 -5.66
C TRP A 223 10.66 -4.75 -4.33
N VAL A 224 10.89 -5.84 -3.59
CA VAL A 224 11.66 -5.80 -2.34
C VAL A 224 13.08 -5.30 -2.60
N THR A 225 13.73 -5.79 -3.65
CA THR A 225 15.06 -5.32 -4.06
C THR A 225 15.03 -3.82 -4.35
N HIS A 226 14.12 -3.31 -5.18
CA HIS A 226 14.04 -1.87 -5.44
C HIS A 226 13.69 -1.06 -4.18
N TRP A 227 12.84 -1.59 -3.29
CA TRP A 227 12.45 -0.94 -2.04
C TRP A 227 13.62 -0.79 -1.06
N ILE A 228 14.48 -1.79 -0.90
CA ILE A 228 15.63 -1.69 0.02
C ILE A 228 16.76 -0.82 -0.54
N LEU A 229 16.83 -0.66 -1.86
CA LEU A 229 17.82 0.19 -2.53
C LEU A 229 17.45 1.67 -2.43
N ASP A 230 16.21 2.03 -2.80
CA ASP A 230 15.73 3.41 -2.69
C ASP A 230 14.22 3.49 -2.40
N PRO A 231 13.81 3.37 -1.12
CA PRO A 231 12.41 3.42 -0.74
C PRO A 231 11.77 4.78 -1.01
N ALA A 232 12.53 5.89 -0.96
CA ALA A 232 12.00 7.24 -1.21
C ALA A 232 11.59 7.47 -2.67
N MET A 233 12.16 6.72 -3.62
CA MET A 233 11.73 6.74 -5.02
C MET A 233 10.38 6.04 -5.24
N ILE A 234 10.05 5.06 -4.40
CA ILE A 234 8.77 4.33 -4.47
C ILE A 234 7.69 5.01 -3.63
N ASP A 235 8.06 5.46 -2.42
CA ASP A 235 7.15 6.11 -1.48
C ASP A 235 7.81 7.35 -0.85
N PRO A 236 7.69 8.52 -1.49
CA PRO A 236 8.29 9.75 -1.00
C PRO A 236 7.82 10.10 0.42
N GLY A 237 8.78 10.30 1.33
CA GLY A 237 8.52 10.60 2.75
C GLY A 237 8.33 9.39 3.64
N THR A 238 8.58 8.17 3.15
CA THR A 238 8.63 6.95 3.97
C THR A 238 9.69 7.02 5.08
N ALA A 239 9.42 6.33 6.19
CA ALA A 239 10.34 6.21 7.31
C ALA A 239 11.50 5.23 7.03
N MET A 240 11.40 4.40 5.99
CA MET A 240 12.47 3.49 5.59
C MET A 240 13.65 4.32 5.03
N PRO A 241 14.89 4.13 5.54
CA PRO A 241 16.02 4.92 5.08
C PRO A 241 16.46 4.55 3.65
N SER A 242 16.74 5.56 2.83
CA SER A 242 17.43 5.39 1.54
C SER A 242 18.95 5.31 1.72
N GLY A 243 19.62 4.69 0.75
CA GLY A 243 21.09 4.61 0.72
C GLY A 243 21.69 3.60 1.70
N LEU A 244 20.91 2.60 2.13
CA LEU A 244 21.42 1.42 2.87
C LEU A 244 22.43 0.62 2.05
N PHE A 245 22.33 0.68 0.73
CA PHE A 245 23.24 0.03 -0.21
C PHE A 245 23.83 1.06 -1.18
N LYS A 246 24.99 0.73 -1.72
CA LYS A 246 25.65 1.46 -2.79
C LYS A 246 26.19 0.48 -3.82
N GLU A 247 26.30 0.92 -5.06
CA GLU A 247 26.89 0.12 -6.11
C GLU A 247 28.43 0.08 -5.95
N ALA A 248 29.01 -1.10 -6.09
CA ALA A 248 30.44 -1.32 -6.15
C ALA A 248 30.71 -2.50 -7.08
N GLN A 249 31.54 -2.32 -8.12
CA GLN A 249 31.96 -3.42 -9.01
C GLN A 249 30.76 -4.23 -9.55
N ASP A 250 29.75 -3.54 -10.10
CA ASP A 250 28.54 -4.11 -10.72
C ASP A 250 27.62 -4.91 -9.78
N HIS A 251 27.75 -4.75 -8.45
CA HIS A 251 26.82 -5.31 -7.47
C HIS A 251 26.52 -4.33 -6.34
N TRP A 252 25.43 -4.56 -5.62
CA TRP A 252 25.06 -3.75 -4.46
C TRP A 252 25.74 -4.25 -3.19
N VAL A 253 26.43 -3.34 -2.50
CA VAL A 253 27.06 -3.59 -1.20
C VAL A 253 26.48 -2.68 -0.14
N PHE A 254 26.45 -3.14 1.10
CA PHE A 254 25.96 -2.36 2.22
C PHE A 254 26.78 -1.07 2.39
N ASN A 255 26.10 0.05 2.53
CA ASN A 255 26.68 1.37 2.66
C ASN A 255 26.93 1.72 4.14
N GLY A 256 27.69 0.86 4.81
CA GLY A 256 28.04 1.01 6.22
C GLY A 256 29.06 -0.06 6.66
N PRO A 257 29.40 -0.11 7.96
CA PRO A 257 30.29 -1.14 8.47
C PRO A 257 29.61 -2.50 8.37
N THR A 258 30.11 -3.36 7.48
CA THR A 258 29.68 -4.75 7.39
C THR A 258 30.29 -5.58 8.52
N PRO A 259 29.54 -6.54 9.10
CA PRO A 259 30.11 -7.50 10.03
C PRO A 259 31.32 -8.27 9.43
N PRO A 260 32.30 -8.71 10.24
CA PRO A 260 33.50 -9.39 9.74
C PRO A 260 33.25 -10.63 8.87
N ILE A 261 32.10 -11.30 9.04
CA ILE A 261 31.69 -12.47 8.26
C ILE A 261 31.50 -12.17 6.76
N PHE A 262 31.37 -10.89 6.38
CA PHE A 262 31.32 -10.47 4.97
C PHE A 262 32.69 -10.43 4.29
N LYS A 263 33.80 -10.64 5.01
CA LYS A 263 35.13 -10.61 4.40
C LYS A 263 35.26 -11.69 3.33
N GLY A 264 35.50 -11.27 2.09
CA GLY A 264 35.62 -12.17 0.93
C GLY A 264 34.28 -12.58 0.31
N TYR A 265 33.16 -11.98 0.74
CA TYR A 265 31.88 -12.15 0.05
C TYR A 265 31.83 -11.25 -1.18
N GLU A 266 31.70 -11.86 -2.36
CA GLU A 266 31.65 -11.18 -3.66
C GLU A 266 30.23 -11.10 -4.25
N GLY A 267 29.23 -11.65 -3.55
CA GLY A 267 27.85 -11.62 -3.99
C GLY A 267 27.15 -10.28 -3.72
N ASP A 268 26.03 -10.08 -4.40
CA ASP A 268 25.17 -8.91 -4.19
C ASP A 268 24.50 -8.97 -2.80
N GLN A 269 24.79 -7.98 -1.96
CA GLN A 269 24.34 -7.94 -0.57
C GLN A 269 22.87 -7.51 -0.43
N ALA A 270 22.33 -6.76 -1.41
CA ALA A 270 20.92 -6.42 -1.43
C ALA A 270 20.07 -7.64 -1.79
N ASN A 271 20.49 -8.40 -2.81
CA ASN A 271 19.88 -9.67 -3.19
C ASN A 271 20.00 -10.72 -2.07
N LEU A 272 21.14 -10.79 -1.38
CA LEU A 272 21.31 -11.62 -0.19
C LEU A 272 20.25 -11.31 0.87
N LEU A 273 20.05 -10.03 1.18
CA LEU A 273 19.07 -9.60 2.18
C LEU A 273 17.64 -9.88 1.71
N MET A 274 17.32 -9.62 0.45
CA MET A 274 16.02 -9.96 -0.13
C MET A 274 15.71 -11.45 0.01
N ARG A 275 16.62 -12.34 -0.42
CA ARG A 275 16.45 -13.80 -0.27
C ARG A 275 16.25 -14.19 1.20
N TYR A 276 16.99 -13.55 2.10
CA TYR A 276 16.84 -13.77 3.54
C TYR A 276 15.46 -13.36 4.08
N LEU A 277 14.85 -12.28 3.58
CA LEU A 277 13.48 -11.93 3.94
C LEU A 277 12.46 -12.96 3.46
N PHE A 278 12.71 -13.64 2.33
CA PHE A 278 11.83 -14.67 1.77
C PHE A 278 12.01 -16.04 2.41
N GLU A 279 13.07 -16.26 3.18
CA GLU A 279 13.30 -17.48 3.98
C GLU A 279 13.05 -17.27 5.47
N LEU A 280 12.55 -16.09 5.87
CA LEU A 280 12.37 -15.76 7.27
C LEU A 280 11.24 -16.58 7.91
N THR A 281 11.58 -17.36 8.93
CA THR A 281 10.63 -18.18 9.70
C THR A 281 10.34 -17.57 11.07
N PRO A 282 9.23 -17.94 11.75
CA PRO A 282 8.98 -17.52 13.12
C PRO A 282 10.13 -17.85 14.08
N ALA A 283 10.77 -19.01 13.92
CA ALA A 283 11.93 -19.41 14.72
C ALA A 283 13.14 -18.51 14.47
N GLU A 284 13.38 -18.15 13.20
CA GLU A 284 14.46 -17.21 12.85
C GLU A 284 14.19 -15.80 13.40
N GLN A 285 12.95 -15.32 13.32
CA GLN A 285 12.58 -14.04 13.91
C GLN A 285 12.82 -14.02 15.43
N GLN A 286 12.45 -15.08 16.14
CA GLN A 286 12.73 -15.19 17.59
C GLN A 286 14.22 -15.13 17.90
N ARG A 287 15.06 -15.78 17.09
CA ARG A 287 16.52 -15.69 17.21
C ARG A 287 17.01 -14.26 17.01
N LEU A 288 16.50 -13.53 16.02
CA LEU A 288 16.88 -12.13 15.76
C LEU A 288 16.49 -11.19 16.91
N ILE A 289 15.33 -11.42 17.53
CA ILE A 289 14.87 -10.67 18.72
C ILE A 289 15.83 -10.90 19.88
N GLN A 290 16.22 -12.15 20.14
CA GLN A 290 17.18 -12.50 21.19
C GLN A 290 18.56 -11.86 20.95
N MET A 291 19.05 -11.91 19.70
CA MET A 291 20.32 -11.28 19.30
C MET A 291 20.31 -9.76 19.44
N SER A 292 19.15 -9.12 19.32
CA SER A 292 18.99 -7.67 19.45
C SER A 292 19.01 -7.18 20.91
N GLY A 293 19.10 -8.09 21.89
CA GLY A 293 19.52 -7.80 23.26
C GLY A 293 18.65 -6.80 24.02
N GLY A 294 17.33 -6.81 23.83
CA GLY A 294 16.40 -5.90 24.54
C GLY A 294 16.42 -4.44 24.07
N SER A 295 17.21 -4.10 23.04
CA SER A 295 17.26 -2.76 22.42
C SER A 295 16.03 -2.41 21.54
N LEU A 296 14.98 -3.24 21.62
CA LEU A 296 13.73 -3.12 20.88
C LEU A 296 12.66 -2.31 21.63
N ASN A 297 12.97 -1.80 22.83
CA ASN A 297 12.15 -0.81 23.49
C ASN A 297 12.36 0.57 22.83
N PRO A 298 11.30 1.25 22.39
CA PRO A 298 11.43 2.54 21.75
C PRO A 298 11.95 3.57 22.75
N ALA A 299 13.06 4.22 22.42
CA ALA A 299 13.34 5.54 22.98
C ALA A 299 12.30 6.51 22.40
N PRO A 300 11.71 7.43 23.20
CA PRO A 300 10.87 8.48 22.65
C PRO A 300 11.66 9.23 21.58
N SER A 301 11.02 9.46 20.43
CA SER A 301 11.64 10.07 19.25
C SER A 301 12.35 11.37 19.63
N LYS A 302 13.67 11.32 19.81
CA LYS A 302 14.49 12.52 19.72
C LYS A 302 14.66 12.83 18.24
N ALA A 303 14.32 14.06 17.89
CA ALA A 303 14.40 14.62 16.55
C ALA A 303 15.63 14.13 15.77
N SER A 304 15.39 13.72 14.53
CA SER A 304 16.34 13.54 13.43
C SER A 304 17.81 13.85 13.78
N SER A 305 18.60 12.81 14.06
CA SER A 305 20.05 12.93 13.93
C SER A 305 20.36 13.09 12.44
N GLU A 306 20.86 14.26 12.07
CA GLU A 306 21.29 14.63 10.73
C GLU A 306 22.19 13.55 10.11
N TRP A 307 21.63 12.75 9.21
CA TRP A 307 22.44 12.12 8.18
C TRP A 307 22.90 13.24 7.26
N ARG A 308 24.20 13.55 7.30
CA ARG A 308 24.84 14.56 6.43
C ARG A 308 24.48 14.29 4.97
N ALA A 309 23.51 15.03 4.47
CA ALA A 309 23.29 15.18 3.03
C ALA A 309 24.55 15.82 2.43
N LYS A 310 25.09 15.21 1.37
CA LYS A 310 26.14 15.85 0.56
C LYS A 310 25.59 17.17 0.01
N PRO A 311 26.39 18.25 -0.06
CA PRO A 311 25.93 19.54 -0.56
C PRO A 311 25.58 19.42 -2.05
N GLN A 312 24.35 19.80 -2.39
CA GLN A 312 23.89 19.96 -3.77
C GLN A 312 24.76 21.01 -4.50
N PRO A 313 25.09 20.81 -5.78
CA PRO A 313 25.76 21.83 -6.57
C PRO A 313 24.82 23.02 -6.79
N LYS A 314 25.30 24.23 -6.48
CA LYS A 314 24.57 25.49 -6.61
C LYS A 314 24.03 25.64 -8.05
N SER A 315 22.71 25.75 -8.20
CA SER A 315 22.09 26.14 -9.45
C SER A 315 22.53 27.56 -9.83
N ARG A 316 23.03 27.72 -11.05
CA ARG A 316 23.22 29.04 -11.66
C ARG A 316 21.84 29.63 -11.88
N ARG A 317 21.54 30.75 -11.21
CA ARG A 317 20.40 31.61 -11.54
C ARG A 317 20.55 32.07 -12.99
N ALA A 318 19.67 31.63 -13.87
CA ALA A 318 19.43 32.30 -15.14
C ALA A 318 18.72 33.63 -14.84
N LEU A 319 19.35 34.75 -15.19
CA LEU A 319 18.68 36.02 -15.31
C LEU A 319 17.70 35.91 -16.48
N VAL A 320 16.39 35.98 -16.21
CA VAL A 320 15.40 36.39 -17.19
C VAL A 320 14.88 37.75 -16.72
N GLY A 321 15.58 38.79 -17.16
CA GLY A 321 15.15 40.18 -17.05
C GLY A 321 14.46 40.58 -18.36
N THR A 322 13.16 40.79 -18.26
CA THR A 322 12.38 41.86 -18.90
C THR A 322 13.07 42.67 -20.00
N LEU A 323 12.52 42.58 -21.22
CA LEU A 323 12.64 43.61 -22.25
C LEU A 323 11.23 43.96 -22.74
N LEU A 324 10.81 45.17 -22.36
CA LEU A 324 9.70 45.92 -22.95
C LEU A 324 10.30 46.85 -24.01
N GLN A 325 9.80 46.84 -25.24
CA GLN A 325 9.37 48.02 -26.04
C GLN A 325 9.40 47.80 -27.57
N ALA A 326 8.43 48.45 -28.22
CA ALA A 326 8.21 48.68 -29.67
C ALA A 326 7.79 47.43 -30.47
N HIS A 327 6.61 47.32 -31.08
CA HIS A 327 5.66 48.28 -31.66
C HIS A 327 4.21 47.85 -31.50
#